data_AF-A0A1V8UXS5-F1
#
_entry.id   AF-A0A1V8UXS5-F1
#
_cell.length_a   1.000
_cell.length_b   1.000
_cell.length_c   1.000
_cell.angle_alpha   90.00
_cell.angle_beta   90.00
_cell.angle_gamma   90.00
#
_symmetry.space_group_name_H-M   'P 1'
#
loop_
_entity.id
_entity.type
_entity.pdbx_description
1 polymer ?
#
loop_
_entity_poly.entity_id
_entity_poly.type
_entity_poly.pdbx_seq_one_letter_code
_entity_poly.pdbx_strand_id
1 'polypeptide(L)'
;MSVARTKPADGILSITCNTETPQSQSKAGSDWEQDVEEIDSTGIKRGPADLLTNKTTRWATVISSSSSSSHRPSNSDEAEAITKTKREDNQQNAHTHTCLAAYAKNHAGDFQDDLKAQLHKCNTINDVVTKRSMRTSMASRDNIAITSIPADIDSLIPGKRNAPAVLLKAGLAQGLQHIGYKTTSHNALPSGPAAWSLAAVDPSGVKREKENVEVNQLVRNSLAKTLDPSSDGKPPFQLILGGECCQLPGILTALSHTLSPKRVGLIYIDADADLSVPNAPGSSGNFASMTMTHLMRRPGALQSMADFVRPDGEPLVDPGNVVFFGLNMDLAGNTREQLGLLFDSGYRVFTSSSIAADPGGRAREALAWLEERVDVILVHYDVGSIDGGSFPLANVPQFTGVGIEESLRALKMLVSGSKVAGLMVAEVNPDHDPGLGMTGKLVEGIVDAFKARTGTLG
;
A
#
# COMPACT_ATOMS: atom_id res chain seq x y z
N MET A 1 0.18 51.78 -31.23
CA MET A 1 0.08 51.91 -32.70
C MET A 1 1.47 52.00 -33.30
N SER A 2 1.97 50.90 -33.84
CA SER A 2 2.81 50.81 -35.04
C SER A 2 3.13 49.33 -35.25
N VAL A 3 2.83 48.83 -36.44
CA VAL A 3 2.93 47.44 -36.88
C VAL A 3 4.19 47.30 -37.72
N ALA A 4 4.96 46.24 -37.50
CA ALA A 4 5.77 45.63 -38.55
C ALA A 4 5.87 44.11 -38.32
N ARG A 5 5.37 43.35 -39.30
CA ARG A 5 5.52 41.89 -39.45
C ARG A 5 6.89 41.58 -40.07
N THR A 6 7.51 40.45 -39.72
CA THR A 6 7.84 39.35 -40.67
C THR A 6 8.42 38.12 -39.94
N LYS A 7 8.43 36.98 -40.65
CA LYS A 7 8.31 35.58 -40.23
C LYS A 7 9.66 34.88 -39.83
N PRO A 8 9.63 33.61 -39.36
CA PRO A 8 10.65 33.01 -38.49
C PRO A 8 11.71 32.16 -39.24
N ALA A 9 12.75 31.75 -38.50
CA ALA A 9 13.70 30.73 -38.90
C ALA A 9 13.46 29.44 -38.09
N ASP A 10 13.24 28.36 -38.83
CA ASP A 10 13.10 26.97 -38.37
C ASP A 10 14.45 26.38 -37.93
N GLY A 11 14.40 25.41 -37.01
CA GLY A 11 15.57 24.63 -36.59
C GLY A 11 15.24 23.57 -35.53
N ILE A 12 14.32 22.65 -35.85
CA ILE A 12 14.12 21.40 -35.09
C ILE A 12 14.90 20.28 -35.79
N LEU A 13 15.84 19.68 -35.04
CA LEU A 13 16.50 18.43 -35.40
C LEU A 13 15.58 17.26 -35.01
N SER A 14 14.99 16.60 -36.01
CA SER A 14 14.36 15.28 -35.90
C SER A 14 15.33 14.21 -36.41
N ILE A 15 15.53 13.17 -35.61
CA ILE A 15 16.24 11.95 -36.01
C ILE A 15 15.17 10.91 -36.30
N THR A 16 14.96 10.61 -37.58
CA THR A 16 14.17 9.48 -38.07
C THR A 16 15.10 8.33 -38.44
N CYS A 17 14.77 7.12 -37.98
CA CYS A 17 15.38 5.87 -38.45
C CYS A 17 14.31 5.12 -39.24
N ASN A 18 14.44 5.12 -40.57
CA ASN A 18 13.70 4.24 -41.47
C ASN A 18 14.48 2.94 -41.63
N THR A 19 13.82 1.80 -41.48
CA THR A 19 14.25 0.54 -42.11
C THR A 19 13.08 -0.02 -42.91
N GLU A 20 13.35 -0.20 -44.19
CA GLU A 20 12.41 -0.59 -45.23
C GLU A 20 12.07 -2.09 -45.16
N THR A 21 10.80 -2.42 -45.35
CA THR A 21 10.32 -3.76 -45.69
C THR A 21 10.08 -3.85 -47.20
N PRO A 22 10.48 -4.93 -47.89
CA PRO A 22 10.01 -5.21 -49.24
C PRO A 22 8.78 -6.13 -49.22
N GLN A 23 7.73 -5.73 -49.94
CA GLN A 23 6.63 -6.62 -50.34
C GLN A 23 7.00 -7.39 -51.62
N SER A 24 6.73 -8.70 -51.65
CA SER A 24 6.42 -9.40 -52.90
C SER A 24 5.45 -10.57 -52.67
N GLN A 25 4.25 -10.39 -53.24
CA GLN A 25 3.37 -11.33 -53.97
C GLN A 25 3.02 -12.74 -53.43
N SER A 26 1.74 -13.04 -53.66
CA SER A 26 0.95 -14.23 -53.35
C SER A 26 1.32 -15.48 -54.15
N LYS A 27 1.06 -16.66 -53.55
CA LYS A 27 0.43 -17.82 -54.20
C LYS A 27 -0.02 -18.89 -53.17
N ALA A 28 -1.12 -19.55 -53.51
CA ALA A 28 -1.82 -20.58 -52.75
C ALA A 28 -1.25 -22.01 -52.98
N GLY A 29 -1.66 -22.96 -52.13
CA GLY A 29 -1.48 -24.43 -52.26
C GLY A 29 -0.83 -25.04 -51.01
N SER A 30 -1.59 -25.67 -50.10
CA SER A 30 -2.05 -27.08 -50.08
C SER A 30 -0.98 -28.06 -49.58
N ASP A 31 -1.35 -28.75 -48.48
CA ASP A 31 -0.90 -30.04 -47.94
C ASP A 31 0.61 -30.27 -47.74
N TRP A 32 1.01 -30.70 -46.53
CA TRP A 32 1.74 -31.95 -46.27
C TRP A 32 1.77 -32.23 -44.75
N GLU A 33 1.45 -33.48 -44.44
CA GLU A 33 1.40 -34.13 -43.14
C GLU A 33 2.77 -34.33 -42.46
N GLN A 34 2.67 -34.59 -41.15
CA GLN A 34 3.54 -35.46 -40.33
C GLN A 34 4.99 -35.00 -40.06
N ASP A 35 5.28 -34.75 -38.78
CA ASP A 35 6.25 -35.58 -38.07
C ASP A 35 5.92 -35.60 -36.57
N VAL A 36 5.70 -36.82 -36.09
CA VAL A 36 5.49 -37.21 -34.70
C VAL A 36 6.83 -37.80 -34.25
N GLU A 37 7.49 -37.22 -33.25
CA GLU A 37 8.58 -37.90 -32.54
C GLU A 37 8.12 -38.37 -31.16
N GLU A 38 8.21 -39.69 -31.03
CA GLU A 38 7.87 -40.58 -29.94
C GLU A 38 9.00 -40.55 -28.89
N ILE A 39 8.68 -40.33 -27.61
CA ILE A 39 9.63 -40.53 -26.50
C ILE A 39 9.07 -41.65 -25.61
N ASP A 40 9.71 -42.81 -25.71
CA ASP A 40 9.53 -43.94 -24.79
C ASP A 40 10.62 -43.97 -23.69
N SER A 41 10.34 -44.83 -22.73
CA SER A 41 10.61 -44.87 -21.32
C SER A 41 11.86 -45.66 -20.91
N THR A 42 12.35 -45.32 -19.70
CA THR A 42 13.26 -46.12 -18.84
C THR A 42 14.72 -46.29 -19.28
N GLY A 43 15.66 -45.76 -18.48
CA GLY A 43 17.09 -46.00 -18.68
C GLY A 43 18.01 -45.35 -17.65
N ILE A 44 18.10 -45.95 -16.47
CA ILE A 44 18.98 -45.59 -15.34
C ILE A 44 20.47 -45.61 -15.73
N LYS A 45 21.25 -44.59 -15.29
CA LYS A 45 22.67 -44.76 -14.88
C LYS A 45 23.00 -43.92 -13.64
N ARG A 46 23.72 -44.56 -12.70
CA ARG A 46 24.13 -44.07 -11.36
C ARG A 46 25.52 -43.41 -11.38
N GLY A 47 25.63 -42.26 -10.69
CA GLY A 47 26.70 -41.77 -9.77
C GLY A 47 28.17 -41.59 -10.26
N PRO A 48 29.06 -40.93 -9.47
CA PRO A 48 28.89 -40.48 -8.05
C PRO A 48 29.32 -39.03 -7.70
N ALA A 49 28.82 -38.57 -6.52
CA ALA A 49 29.45 -37.74 -5.46
C ALA A 49 30.09 -36.38 -5.85
N ASP A 50 29.93 -35.25 -5.17
CA ASP A 50 29.76 -34.89 -3.74
C ASP A 50 29.65 -33.33 -3.77
N LEU A 51 28.82 -32.59 -3.02
CA LEU A 51 28.98 -32.17 -1.63
C LEU A 51 28.04 -30.96 -1.39
N LEU A 52 27.44 -30.87 -0.20
CA LEU A 52 26.91 -29.67 0.49
C LEU A 52 25.62 -29.05 -0.13
N THR A 53 24.51 -28.79 0.55
CA THR A 53 24.24 -28.54 1.97
C THR A 53 22.73 -28.63 2.25
N ASN A 54 22.43 -28.91 3.51
CA ASN A 54 21.15 -29.26 4.11
C ASN A 54 20.06 -28.17 4.11
N LYS A 55 18.83 -28.66 3.93
CA LYS A 55 17.60 -28.42 4.72
C LYS A 55 16.99 -27.01 4.73
N THR A 56 16.10 -26.81 3.77
CA THR A 56 14.85 -26.03 3.93
C THR A 56 13.79 -26.87 4.64
N THR A 57 13.34 -26.45 5.83
CA THR A 57 12.16 -27.04 6.49
C THR A 57 10.93 -26.17 6.19
N ARG A 58 10.01 -26.71 5.38
CA ARG A 58 8.64 -26.20 5.18
C ARG A 58 7.83 -26.40 6.46
N TRP A 59 7.10 -25.37 6.87
CA TRP A 59 6.03 -25.48 7.86
C TRP A 59 4.71 -25.71 7.11
N ALA A 60 4.05 -26.83 7.39
CA ALA A 60 2.69 -27.12 6.96
C ALA A 60 1.78 -27.15 8.20
N THR A 61 0.73 -26.35 8.13
CA THR A 61 -0.37 -26.24 9.09
C THR A 61 -1.11 -27.56 9.27
N VAL A 62 -1.35 -27.98 10.52
CA VAL A 62 -2.27 -29.07 10.86
C VAL A 62 -3.54 -28.50 11.48
N ILE A 63 -4.65 -28.78 10.80
CA ILE A 63 -6.03 -28.59 11.26
C ILE A 63 -6.34 -29.62 12.34
N SER A 64 -6.94 -29.16 13.44
CA SER A 64 -7.51 -30.03 14.47
C SER A 64 -8.86 -30.58 14.02
N SER A 65 -8.97 -31.90 13.95
CA SER A 65 -10.25 -32.58 14.14
C SER A 65 -10.04 -33.82 15.00
N SER A 66 -10.83 -33.86 16.07
CA SER A 66 -10.87 -34.90 17.08
C SER A 66 -11.63 -36.12 16.57
N SER A 67 -11.00 -37.30 16.64
CA SER A 67 -11.74 -38.53 16.93
C SER A 67 -10.82 -39.57 17.58
N SER A 68 -11.34 -40.11 18.67
CA SER A 68 -10.78 -41.14 19.53
C SER A 68 -10.69 -42.50 18.85
N SER A 69 -9.61 -43.24 19.09
CA SER A 69 -9.59 -44.45 19.92
C SER A 69 -8.63 -45.54 19.42
N SER A 70 -7.81 -45.99 20.38
CA SER A 70 -7.18 -47.32 20.52
C SER A 70 -6.38 -47.89 19.34
N HIS A 71 -5.07 -48.07 19.54
CA HIS A 71 -4.40 -49.38 19.56
C HIS A 71 -2.97 -49.20 20.10
N ARG A 72 -2.58 -50.03 21.08
CA ARG A 72 -1.23 -50.11 21.66
C ARG A 72 -0.41 -51.11 20.82
N PRO A 73 0.86 -50.83 20.46
CA PRO A 73 1.81 -51.88 20.15
C PRO A 73 2.85 -52.04 21.27
N SER A 74 3.13 -53.29 21.61
CA SER A 74 4.30 -53.74 22.33
C SER A 74 5.48 -53.90 21.36
N ASN A 75 6.65 -53.36 21.70
CA ASN A 75 7.95 -54.01 21.46
C ASN A 75 9.05 -53.31 22.26
N SER A 76 9.93 -54.12 22.84
CA SER A 76 10.77 -53.84 24.00
C SER A 76 12.23 -53.50 23.69
N ASP A 77 12.56 -53.06 22.48
CA ASP A 77 13.96 -52.87 22.07
C ASP A 77 14.40 -51.40 21.91
N GLU A 78 13.54 -50.41 22.21
CA GLU A 78 13.92 -48.98 22.22
C GLU A 78 14.28 -48.43 23.62
N ALA A 79 14.08 -49.21 24.69
CA ALA A 79 14.32 -48.74 26.06
C ALA A 79 15.79 -48.80 26.51
N GLU A 80 16.62 -49.65 25.89
CA GLU A 80 18.04 -49.81 26.23
C GLU A 80 18.97 -48.81 25.54
N ALA A 81 18.57 -48.25 24.39
CA ALA A 81 19.35 -47.21 23.71
C ALA A 81 19.24 -45.84 24.39
N ILE A 82 18.12 -45.55 25.07
CA ILE A 82 17.84 -44.24 25.69
C ILE A 82 18.49 -44.10 27.08
N THR A 83 18.78 -45.20 27.77
CA THR A 83 19.42 -45.18 29.10
C THR A 83 20.95 -45.03 29.04
N LYS A 84 21.59 -45.38 27.92
CA LYS A 84 23.04 -45.22 27.73
C LYS A 84 23.43 -43.78 27.39
N THR A 85 22.67 -43.12 26.51
CA THR A 85 22.90 -41.71 26.12
C THR A 85 22.67 -40.73 27.28
N LYS A 86 21.71 -41.03 28.17
CA LYS A 86 21.43 -40.18 29.36
C LYS A 86 22.50 -40.26 30.47
N ARG A 87 23.33 -41.30 30.50
CA ARG A 87 24.44 -41.39 31.49
C ARG A 87 25.69 -40.63 31.03
N GLU A 88 25.94 -40.57 29.73
CA GLU A 88 27.10 -39.86 29.16
C GLU A 88 26.88 -38.34 29.17
N ASP A 89 25.67 -37.85 28.87
CA ASP A 89 25.33 -36.42 28.92
C ASP A 89 25.38 -35.82 30.33
N ASN A 90 25.04 -36.60 31.36
CA ASN A 90 25.06 -36.13 32.75
C ASN A 90 26.48 -36.04 33.34
N GLN A 91 27.44 -36.83 32.83
CA GLN A 91 28.84 -36.78 33.26
C GLN A 91 29.59 -35.61 32.60
N GLN A 92 29.25 -35.28 31.34
CA GLN A 92 29.80 -34.13 30.63
C GLN A 92 29.35 -32.80 31.28
N ASN A 93 28.06 -32.67 31.64
CA ASN A 93 27.52 -31.43 32.23
C ASN A 93 28.06 -31.12 33.65
N ALA A 94 28.34 -32.14 34.47
CA ALA A 94 28.88 -31.93 35.81
C ALA A 94 30.32 -31.39 35.80
N HIS A 95 31.12 -31.74 34.79
CA HIS A 95 32.48 -31.22 34.62
C HIS A 95 32.48 -29.76 34.16
N THR A 96 31.59 -29.38 33.24
CA THR A 96 31.49 -28.01 32.71
C THR A 96 31.01 -27.01 33.78
N HIS A 97 30.07 -27.41 34.64
CA HIS A 97 29.57 -26.56 35.72
C HIS A 97 30.62 -26.30 36.83
N THR A 98 31.52 -27.25 37.08
CA THR A 98 32.57 -27.11 38.10
C THR A 98 33.71 -26.19 37.62
N CYS A 99 34.05 -26.21 36.33
CA CYS A 99 35.03 -25.30 35.74
C CYS A 99 34.53 -23.85 35.61
N LEU A 100 33.25 -23.64 35.27
CA LEU A 100 32.65 -22.30 35.20
C LEU A 100 32.52 -21.63 36.57
N ALA A 101 32.20 -22.41 37.62
CA ALA A 101 32.12 -21.89 38.99
C ALA A 101 33.50 -21.50 39.56
N ALA A 102 34.57 -22.22 39.18
CA ALA A 102 35.95 -21.89 39.57
C ALA A 102 36.49 -20.65 38.83
N TYR A 103 36.13 -20.46 37.56
CA TYR A 103 36.48 -19.27 36.78
C TYR A 103 35.76 -18.01 37.29
N ALA A 104 34.46 -18.12 37.59
CA ALA A 104 33.67 -17.01 38.12
C ALA A 104 34.14 -16.55 39.52
N LYS A 105 34.64 -17.46 40.36
CA LYS A 105 35.15 -17.12 41.70
C LYS A 105 36.46 -16.34 41.68
N ASN A 106 37.30 -16.54 40.67
CA ASN A 106 38.61 -15.91 40.59
C ASN A 106 38.61 -14.55 39.87
N HIS A 107 37.53 -14.17 39.18
CA HIS A 107 37.50 -12.98 38.30
C HIS A 107 36.35 -11.99 38.58
N ALA A 108 35.61 -12.16 39.69
CA ALA A 108 34.47 -11.30 40.03
C ALA A 108 34.83 -9.88 40.51
N GLY A 109 36.07 -9.66 40.97
CA GLY A 109 36.53 -8.36 41.50
C GLY A 109 36.90 -7.35 40.40
N ASP A 110 37.66 -7.77 39.40
CA ASP A 110 38.19 -6.85 38.36
C ASP A 110 37.13 -6.43 37.32
N PHE A 111 36.05 -7.19 37.15
CA PHE A 111 35.03 -6.88 36.14
C PHE A 111 34.04 -5.78 36.60
N GLN A 112 33.83 -5.62 37.91
CA GLN A 112 32.87 -4.63 38.43
C GLN A 112 33.41 -3.20 38.42
N ASP A 113 34.72 -3.01 38.63
CA ASP A 113 35.32 -1.68 38.68
C ASP A 113 35.57 -1.11 37.27
N ASP A 114 35.90 -1.96 36.30
CA ASP A 114 36.07 -1.55 34.90
C ASP A 114 34.71 -1.24 34.22
N LEU A 115 33.65 -1.97 34.59
CA LEU A 115 32.29 -1.69 34.12
C LEU A 115 31.73 -0.37 34.68
N LYS A 116 32.02 -0.05 35.97
CA LYS A 116 31.63 1.23 36.57
C LYS A 116 32.38 2.41 35.96
N ALA A 117 33.66 2.25 35.64
CA ALA A 117 34.46 3.28 34.97
C ALA A 117 34.01 3.52 33.51
N GLN A 118 33.62 2.47 32.78
CA GLN A 118 33.05 2.59 31.44
C GLN A 118 31.62 3.15 31.44
N LEU A 119 30.78 2.79 32.41
CA LEU A 119 29.42 3.34 32.58
C LEU A 119 29.44 4.83 32.93
N HIS A 120 30.41 5.30 33.72
CA HIS A 120 30.53 6.72 34.05
C HIS A 120 30.96 7.57 32.85
N LYS A 121 31.90 7.08 32.02
CA LYS A 121 32.31 7.74 30.76
C LYS A 121 31.22 7.71 29.69
N CYS A 122 30.44 6.62 29.58
CA CYS A 122 29.29 6.56 28.67
C CYS A 122 28.17 7.52 29.10
N ASN A 123 27.92 7.69 30.40
CA ASN A 123 26.90 8.61 30.88
C ASN A 123 27.26 10.09 30.66
N THR A 124 28.54 10.47 30.72
CA THR A 124 28.93 11.89 30.49
C THR A 124 28.91 12.26 29.00
N ILE A 125 29.24 11.32 28.10
CA ILE A 125 29.18 11.55 26.64
C ILE A 125 27.72 11.52 26.16
N ASN A 126 26.89 10.62 26.70
CA ASN A 126 25.47 10.61 26.39
C ASN A 126 24.76 11.87 26.89
N ASP A 127 25.09 12.41 28.07
CA ASP A 127 24.45 13.65 28.57
C ASP A 127 24.81 14.89 27.75
N VAL A 128 26.02 14.97 27.20
CA VAL A 128 26.44 16.12 26.37
C VAL A 128 25.92 16.00 24.94
N VAL A 129 25.82 14.78 24.39
CA VAL A 129 25.24 14.53 23.05
C VAL A 129 23.71 14.59 23.06
N THR A 130 23.03 14.10 24.11
CA THR A 130 21.57 14.24 24.24
C THR A 130 21.16 15.67 24.56
N LYS A 131 21.89 16.43 25.41
CA LYS A 131 21.55 17.84 25.68
C LYS A 131 21.84 18.78 24.50
N ARG A 132 22.79 18.46 23.61
CA ARG A 132 22.99 19.21 22.35
C ARG A 132 22.00 18.81 21.25
N SER A 133 21.54 17.56 21.21
CA SER A 133 20.57 17.09 20.22
C SER A 133 19.10 17.35 20.61
N MET A 134 18.79 17.65 21.88
CA MET A 134 17.43 17.96 22.36
C MET A 134 17.13 19.47 22.44
N ARG A 135 18.05 20.33 21.98
CA ARG A 135 17.80 21.77 21.82
C ARG A 135 17.73 22.21 20.35
N THR A 136 17.46 21.29 19.44
CA THR A 136 16.65 21.65 18.28
C THR A 136 15.29 22.00 18.87
N SER A 137 14.89 23.26 18.78
CA SER A 137 13.50 23.67 18.94
C SER A 137 12.60 22.54 18.43
N MET A 138 11.90 21.82 19.32
CA MET A 138 10.77 20.98 18.89
C MET A 138 9.73 21.97 18.41
N ALA A 139 9.92 22.48 17.20
CA ALA A 139 8.83 23.03 16.43
C ALA A 139 7.75 21.95 16.49
N SER A 140 6.61 22.29 17.08
CA SER A 140 5.43 21.42 17.12
C SER A 140 5.26 20.88 15.70
N ARG A 141 5.30 19.54 15.54
CA ARG A 141 4.94 18.94 14.26
C ARG A 141 3.50 19.33 13.93
N ASP A 142 3.17 19.30 12.63
CA ASP A 142 1.84 19.67 12.14
C ASP A 142 0.72 18.94 12.92
N ASN A 143 -0.47 19.53 12.99
CA ASN A 143 -1.62 18.82 13.52
C ASN A 143 -2.08 17.78 12.48
N ILE A 144 -2.49 16.59 12.93
CA ILE A 144 -3.12 15.56 12.08
C ILE A 144 -4.60 15.45 12.46
N ALA A 145 -5.48 15.65 11.50
CA ALA A 145 -6.89 15.29 11.63
C ALA A 145 -7.07 13.87 11.08
N ILE A 146 -7.41 12.93 11.96
CA ILE A 146 -7.71 11.55 11.59
C ILE A 146 -9.21 11.43 11.35
N THR A 147 -9.63 11.22 10.11
CA THR A 147 -11.05 11.06 9.76
C THR A 147 -11.36 9.63 9.37
N SER A 148 -12.21 8.98 10.15
CA SER A 148 -12.69 7.62 9.89
C SER A 148 -13.90 7.64 8.95
N ILE A 149 -13.89 6.77 7.93
CA ILE A 149 -15.03 6.52 7.04
C ILE A 149 -15.38 5.03 7.12
N PRO A 150 -16.13 4.60 8.15
CA PRO A 150 -16.45 3.19 8.36
C PRO A 150 -17.54 2.73 7.39
N ALA A 151 -17.21 2.53 6.12
CA ALA A 151 -18.14 2.02 5.12
C ALA A 151 -17.55 0.86 4.33
N ASP A 152 -18.41 -0.08 3.98
CA ASP A 152 -18.13 -1.20 3.06
C ASP A 152 -19.37 -1.51 2.21
N ILE A 153 -20.13 -0.47 1.87
CA ILE A 153 -21.38 -0.57 1.14
C ILE A 153 -21.13 -1.24 -0.20
N ASP A 154 -20.10 -0.81 -0.92
CA ASP A 154 -19.86 -1.26 -2.28
C ASP A 154 -19.17 -2.64 -2.34
N SER A 155 -18.61 -3.08 -1.23
CA SER A 155 -17.73 -4.24 -1.16
C SER A 155 -18.34 -5.53 -1.72
N LEU A 156 -17.47 -6.43 -2.21
CA LEU A 156 -17.86 -7.79 -2.58
C LEU A 156 -18.25 -8.63 -1.35
N ILE A 157 -17.51 -8.44 -0.26
CA ILE A 157 -17.70 -9.10 1.04
C ILE A 157 -17.58 -8.06 2.17
N PRO A 158 -18.24 -8.28 3.32
CA PRO A 158 -18.15 -7.37 4.45
C PRO A 158 -16.73 -7.35 5.07
N GLY A 159 -16.44 -6.30 5.82
CA GLY A 159 -15.33 -6.23 6.76
C GLY A 159 -14.56 -4.89 6.72
N LYS A 160 -14.49 -4.24 5.55
CA LYS A 160 -13.72 -2.99 5.38
C LYS A 160 -14.21 -1.83 6.26
N ARG A 161 -15.50 -1.80 6.62
CA ARG A 161 -16.04 -0.80 7.56
C ARG A 161 -15.40 -0.85 8.94
N ASN A 162 -14.80 -1.99 9.32
CA ASN A 162 -14.11 -2.17 10.59
C ASN A 162 -12.69 -1.59 10.58
N ALA A 163 -12.11 -1.35 9.40
CA ALA A 163 -10.72 -0.93 9.25
C ALA A 163 -10.36 0.32 10.05
N PRO A 164 -11.16 1.42 10.05
CA PRO A 164 -10.79 2.62 10.80
C PRO A 164 -10.64 2.33 12.30
N ALA A 165 -11.60 1.60 12.89
CA ALA A 165 -11.56 1.24 14.30
C ALA A 165 -10.40 0.30 14.62
N VAL A 166 -10.13 -0.66 13.75
CA VAL A 166 -9.04 -1.64 13.94
C VAL A 166 -7.66 -0.98 13.80
N LEU A 167 -7.45 -0.12 12.81
CA LEU A 167 -6.20 0.64 12.64
C LEU A 167 -5.92 1.54 13.86
N LEU A 168 -6.94 2.22 14.37
CA LEU A 168 -6.83 3.02 15.60
C LEU A 168 -6.52 2.14 16.82
N LYS A 169 -7.18 0.99 16.97
CA LYS A 169 -6.92 0.03 18.05
C LYS A 169 -5.52 -0.58 17.97
N ALA A 170 -5.00 -0.77 16.76
CA ALA A 170 -3.64 -1.24 16.51
C ALA A 170 -2.56 -0.18 16.82
N GLY A 171 -2.95 1.01 17.30
CA GLY A 171 -2.01 1.99 17.84
C GLY A 171 -1.65 3.12 16.89
N LEU A 172 -2.36 3.29 15.76
CA LEU A 172 -2.01 4.30 14.75
C LEU A 172 -1.96 5.73 15.33
N ALA A 173 -3.00 6.14 16.07
CA ALA A 173 -3.03 7.47 16.68
C ALA A 173 -1.93 7.63 17.74
N GLN A 174 -1.74 6.62 18.57
CA GLN A 174 -0.74 6.60 19.65
C GLN A 174 0.69 6.63 19.08
N GLY A 175 0.95 5.91 17.98
CA GLY A 175 2.22 5.93 17.27
C GLY A 175 2.55 7.30 16.70
N LEU A 176 1.58 7.96 16.07
CA LEU A 176 1.72 9.33 15.57
C LEU A 176 1.98 10.34 16.71
N GLN A 177 1.25 10.20 17.82
CA GLN A 177 1.46 11.01 19.03
C GLN A 177 2.85 10.80 19.64
N HIS A 178 3.30 9.55 19.71
CA HIS A 178 4.61 9.18 20.25
C HIS A 178 5.76 9.82 19.47
N ILE A 179 5.62 9.98 18.15
CA ILE A 179 6.59 10.67 17.31
C ILE A 179 6.36 12.19 17.25
N GLY A 180 5.49 12.75 18.08
CA GLY A 180 5.35 14.19 18.31
C GLY A 180 4.27 14.92 17.51
N TYR A 181 3.40 14.22 16.76
CA TYR A 181 2.22 14.83 16.14
C TYR A 181 1.10 15.03 17.17
N LYS A 182 0.29 16.08 16.97
CA LYS A 182 -0.99 16.21 17.68
C LYS A 182 -2.09 15.64 16.79
N THR A 183 -2.85 14.67 17.29
CA THR A 183 -3.91 14.04 16.51
C THR A 183 -5.28 14.43 17.04
N THR A 184 -6.22 14.75 16.16
CA THR A 184 -7.65 14.81 16.46
C THR A 184 -8.36 13.69 15.71
N SER A 185 -9.48 13.18 16.24
CA SER A 185 -10.22 12.08 15.62
C SER A 185 -11.64 12.50 15.29
N HIS A 186 -12.06 12.20 14.07
CA HIS A 186 -13.36 12.53 13.50
C HIS A 186 -13.96 11.29 12.85
N ASN A 187 -15.29 11.23 12.81
CA ASN A 187 -16.02 10.21 12.08
C ASN A 187 -16.90 10.89 11.02
N ALA A 188 -16.69 10.54 9.76
CA ALA A 188 -17.45 11.08 8.65
C ALA A 188 -18.91 10.58 8.62
N LEU A 189 -19.18 9.44 9.28
CA LEU A 189 -20.48 8.78 9.31
C LEU A 189 -21.02 8.77 10.76
N PRO A 190 -21.62 9.89 11.22
CA PRO A 190 -22.04 10.04 12.62
C PRO A 190 -23.19 9.10 13.02
N SER A 191 -23.99 8.64 12.05
CA SER A 191 -25.08 7.68 12.26
C SER A 191 -24.60 6.23 12.43
N GLY A 192 -23.29 6.01 12.36
CA GLY A 192 -22.67 4.69 12.44
C GLY A 192 -22.15 4.19 11.09
N PRO A 193 -21.56 2.98 11.06
CA PRO A 193 -20.98 2.41 9.86
C PRO A 193 -22.02 2.23 8.75
N ALA A 194 -21.64 2.56 7.51
CA ALA A 194 -22.46 2.25 6.36
C ALA A 194 -22.11 0.84 5.86
N ALA A 195 -22.93 -0.12 6.25
CA ALA A 195 -22.58 -1.53 6.17
C ALA A 195 -22.93 -2.15 4.81
N TRP A 196 -22.08 -3.08 4.41
CA TRP A 196 -22.34 -4.04 3.34
C TRP A 196 -23.69 -4.73 3.52
N SER A 197 -24.40 -4.88 2.41
CA SER A 197 -25.62 -5.67 2.30
C SER A 197 -25.67 -6.38 0.95
N LEU A 198 -26.34 -7.53 0.87
CA LEU A 198 -26.64 -8.13 -0.42
C LEU A 198 -27.56 -7.19 -1.21
N ALA A 199 -27.14 -6.80 -2.40
CA ALA A 199 -27.89 -5.91 -3.28
C ALA A 199 -27.90 -6.44 -4.72
N ALA A 200 -29.04 -6.29 -5.37
CA ALA A 200 -29.13 -6.43 -6.82
C ALA A 200 -28.44 -5.24 -7.51
N VAL A 201 -28.16 -5.38 -8.80
CA VAL A 201 -27.73 -4.25 -9.62
C VAL A 201 -28.93 -3.32 -9.83
N ASP A 202 -28.76 -2.02 -9.56
CA ASP A 202 -29.80 -1.02 -9.77
C ASP A 202 -30.08 -0.88 -11.28
N PRO A 203 -31.23 -0.30 -11.69
CA PRO A 203 -31.52 -0.07 -13.11
C PRO A 203 -30.46 0.77 -13.85
N SER A 204 -29.65 1.53 -13.13
CA SER A 204 -28.50 2.27 -13.69
C SER A 204 -27.34 1.38 -14.11
N GLY A 205 -27.32 0.11 -13.69
CA GLY A 205 -26.20 -0.81 -13.92
C GLY A 205 -25.16 -0.82 -12.79
N VAL A 206 -25.45 -0.17 -11.67
CA VAL A 206 -24.56 -0.02 -10.51
C VAL A 206 -25.25 -0.51 -9.26
N LYS A 207 -24.53 -1.05 -8.29
CA LYS A 207 -25.09 -1.49 -7.01
C LYS A 207 -25.06 -0.33 -6.01
N ARG A 208 -26.17 -0.08 -5.32
CA ARG A 208 -26.23 0.83 -4.16
C ARG A 208 -25.73 2.23 -4.53
N GLU A 209 -26.14 2.71 -5.71
CA GLU A 209 -25.68 4.00 -6.23
C GLU A 209 -26.04 5.12 -5.26
N LYS A 210 -27.29 5.15 -4.80
CA LYS A 210 -27.79 6.20 -3.90
C LYS A 210 -27.00 6.26 -2.59
N GLU A 211 -26.76 5.10 -1.97
CA GLU A 211 -26.05 5.00 -0.70
C GLU A 211 -24.60 5.45 -0.83
N ASN A 212 -23.93 5.08 -1.93
CA ASN A 212 -22.57 5.55 -2.23
C ASN A 212 -22.50 7.07 -2.42
N VAL A 213 -23.49 7.66 -3.10
CA VAL A 213 -23.60 9.12 -3.24
C VAL A 213 -23.80 9.79 -1.88
N GLU A 214 -24.71 9.28 -1.05
CA GLU A 214 -24.97 9.80 0.30
C GLU A 214 -23.71 9.74 1.19
N VAL A 215 -22.96 8.64 1.15
CA VAL A 215 -21.67 8.53 1.85
C VAL A 215 -20.67 9.57 1.35
N ASN A 216 -20.53 9.76 0.04
CA ASN A 216 -19.64 10.78 -0.50
C ASN A 216 -20.04 12.20 -0.05
N GLN A 217 -21.32 12.51 0.06
CA GLN A 217 -21.81 13.79 0.59
C GLN A 217 -21.45 13.97 2.07
N LEU A 218 -21.62 12.94 2.89
CA LEU A 218 -21.26 12.96 4.31
C LEU A 218 -19.74 13.14 4.50
N VAL A 219 -18.95 12.40 3.73
CA VAL A 219 -17.48 12.51 3.70
C VAL A 219 -17.06 13.92 3.32
N ARG A 220 -17.60 14.48 2.23
CA ARG A 220 -17.34 15.87 1.82
C ARG A 220 -17.61 16.85 2.95
N ASN A 221 -18.79 16.75 3.57
CA ASN A 221 -19.20 17.66 4.63
C ASN A 221 -18.36 17.51 5.91
N SER A 222 -17.90 16.30 6.22
CA SER A 222 -17.03 16.04 7.36
C SER A 222 -15.64 16.62 7.12
N LEU A 223 -15.03 16.33 5.96
CA LEU A 223 -13.68 16.83 5.63
C LEU A 223 -13.64 18.35 5.53
N ALA A 224 -14.69 18.98 4.98
CA ALA A 224 -14.76 20.44 4.94
C ALA A 224 -14.67 21.09 6.34
N LYS A 225 -15.16 20.41 7.39
CA LYS A 225 -15.06 20.87 8.78
C LYS A 225 -13.68 20.61 9.38
N THR A 226 -13.04 19.48 9.06
CA THR A 226 -11.72 19.14 9.61
C THR A 226 -10.58 19.88 8.90
N LEU A 227 -10.85 20.46 7.73
CA LEU A 227 -9.97 21.35 7.00
C LEU A 227 -10.04 22.82 7.46
N ASP A 228 -11.02 23.18 8.30
CA ASP A 228 -11.10 24.51 8.91
C ASP A 228 -9.79 24.78 9.68
N PRO A 229 -9.05 25.86 9.37
CA PRO A 229 -7.74 26.10 9.95
C PRO A 229 -7.76 26.02 11.48
N SER A 230 -6.76 25.36 12.08
CA SER A 230 -6.58 25.43 13.52
C SER A 230 -6.23 26.87 13.97
N SER A 231 -6.16 27.10 15.27
CA SER A 231 -5.82 28.41 15.87
C SER A 231 -4.53 29.05 15.36
N ASP A 232 -3.66 28.28 14.72
CA ASP A 232 -2.40 28.71 14.08
C ASP A 232 -2.56 29.11 12.59
N GLY A 233 -3.79 29.11 12.07
CA GLY A 233 -4.12 29.57 10.72
C GLY A 233 -3.83 28.56 9.60
N LYS A 234 -3.48 27.31 9.93
CA LYS A 234 -3.16 26.27 8.94
C LYS A 234 -4.12 25.09 9.04
N PRO A 235 -4.57 24.51 7.90
CA PRO A 235 -5.34 23.29 7.93
C PRO A 235 -4.45 22.14 8.44
N PRO A 236 -4.97 21.24 9.29
CA PRO A 236 -4.23 20.05 9.71
C PRO A 236 -4.00 19.10 8.53
N PHE A 237 -2.95 18.28 8.62
CA PHE A 237 -2.75 17.17 7.69
C PHE A 237 -3.93 16.19 7.82
N GLN A 238 -4.54 15.81 6.70
CA GLN A 238 -5.69 14.91 6.69
C GLN A 238 -5.24 13.45 6.59
N LEU A 239 -5.34 12.69 7.67
CA LEU A 239 -5.17 11.23 7.64
C LEU A 239 -6.55 10.57 7.60
N ILE A 240 -6.93 10.07 6.44
CA ILE A 240 -8.26 9.52 6.18
C ILE A 240 -8.17 8.00 6.24
N LEU A 241 -8.89 7.40 7.17
CA LEU A 241 -9.02 5.96 7.29
C LEU A 241 -10.31 5.58 6.59
N GLY A 242 -10.19 5.28 5.30
CA GLY A 242 -11.30 4.89 4.45
C GLY A 242 -11.66 3.43 4.62
N GLY A 243 -12.81 3.08 4.06
CA GLY A 243 -13.14 1.69 3.77
C GLY A 243 -13.06 1.37 2.29
N GLU A 244 -13.32 2.35 1.41
CA GLU A 244 -13.47 2.10 -0.03
C GLU A 244 -12.91 3.24 -0.89
N CYS A 245 -12.35 2.91 -2.05
CA CYS A 245 -11.78 3.89 -3.00
C CYS A 245 -12.83 4.88 -3.54
N CYS A 246 -14.09 4.43 -3.63
CA CYS A 246 -15.23 5.22 -4.09
C CYS A 246 -15.57 6.45 -3.23
N GLN A 247 -14.89 6.65 -2.10
CA GLN A 247 -15.06 7.81 -1.21
C GLN A 247 -14.20 9.01 -1.65
N LEU A 248 -13.26 8.82 -2.59
CA LEU A 248 -12.41 9.87 -3.12
C LEU A 248 -13.14 11.09 -3.70
N PRO A 249 -14.27 10.96 -4.43
CA PRO A 249 -15.02 12.11 -4.93
C PRO A 249 -15.41 13.07 -3.80
N GLY A 250 -15.96 12.57 -2.69
CA GLY A 250 -16.29 13.40 -1.53
C GLY A 250 -15.07 14.08 -0.91
N ILE A 251 -13.95 13.35 -0.79
CA ILE A 251 -12.70 13.86 -0.22
C ILE A 251 -12.10 14.97 -1.10
N LEU A 252 -11.94 14.72 -2.41
CA LEU A 252 -11.33 15.66 -3.34
C LEU A 252 -12.19 16.87 -3.59
N THR A 253 -13.53 16.74 -3.57
CA THR A 253 -14.42 17.92 -3.57
C THR A 253 -14.19 18.76 -2.32
N ALA A 254 -14.15 18.17 -1.12
CA ALA A 254 -13.90 18.94 0.11
C ALA A 254 -12.55 19.67 0.07
N LEU A 255 -11.47 18.99 -0.33
CA LEU A 255 -10.15 19.59 -0.47
C LEU A 255 -10.15 20.73 -1.49
N SER A 256 -10.72 20.51 -2.68
CA SER A 256 -10.71 21.50 -3.77
C SER A 256 -11.53 22.74 -3.45
N HIS A 257 -12.64 22.58 -2.70
CA HIS A 257 -13.49 23.71 -2.31
C HIS A 257 -12.91 24.47 -1.11
N THR A 258 -12.52 23.77 -0.05
CA THR A 258 -12.03 24.43 1.17
C THR A 258 -10.65 25.06 1.00
N LEU A 259 -9.79 24.50 0.13
CA LEU A 259 -8.44 25.03 -0.11
C LEU A 259 -8.36 25.96 -1.32
N SER A 260 -9.48 26.25 -1.98
CA SER A 260 -9.53 27.17 -3.12
C SER A 260 -8.86 28.51 -2.79
N PRO A 261 -8.04 29.08 -3.71
CA PRO A 261 -7.85 28.70 -5.11
C PRO A 261 -6.75 27.66 -5.36
N LYS A 262 -6.25 26.95 -4.34
CA LYS A 262 -5.16 25.97 -4.49
C LYS A 262 -5.58 24.82 -5.42
N ARG A 263 -4.71 24.45 -6.37
CA ARG A 263 -4.90 23.27 -7.21
C ARG A 263 -4.58 22.01 -6.40
N VAL A 264 -5.56 21.12 -6.26
CA VAL A 264 -5.39 19.81 -5.62
C VAL A 264 -4.96 18.76 -6.66
N GLY A 265 -3.92 17.99 -6.35
CA GLY A 265 -3.49 16.83 -7.11
C GLY A 265 -3.66 15.52 -6.33
N LEU A 266 -3.60 14.41 -7.05
CA LEU A 266 -3.82 13.06 -6.53
C LEU A 266 -2.68 12.14 -6.95
N ILE A 267 -2.06 11.47 -5.99
CA ILE A 267 -1.30 10.24 -6.25
C ILE A 267 -2.24 9.09 -5.93
N TYR A 268 -2.63 8.35 -6.96
CA TYR A 268 -3.55 7.23 -6.87
C TYR A 268 -2.75 5.93 -6.80
N ILE A 269 -2.43 5.49 -5.57
CA ILE A 269 -1.72 4.21 -5.37
C ILE A 269 -2.74 3.09 -5.37
N ASP A 270 -2.83 2.39 -6.49
CA ASP A 270 -3.79 1.32 -6.75
C ASP A 270 -3.26 0.44 -7.90
N ALA A 271 -3.64 -0.83 -7.88
CA ALA A 271 -3.40 -1.75 -8.97
C ALA A 271 -4.52 -1.73 -10.03
N ASP A 272 -5.75 -1.36 -9.66
CA ASP A 272 -6.84 -1.06 -10.60
C ASP A 272 -6.74 0.37 -11.15
N ALA A 273 -7.25 0.57 -12.37
CA ALA A 273 -7.44 1.91 -12.93
C ALA A 273 -8.74 2.57 -12.47
N ASP A 274 -9.70 1.78 -11.97
CA ASP A 274 -11.06 2.21 -11.59
C ASP A 274 -11.79 3.02 -12.68
N LEU A 275 -11.59 2.58 -13.93
CA LEU A 275 -12.12 3.18 -15.14
C LEU A 275 -13.33 2.42 -15.72
N SER A 276 -13.97 1.56 -14.93
CA SER A 276 -15.17 0.86 -15.38
C SER A 276 -16.32 1.85 -15.56
N VAL A 277 -17.34 1.45 -16.33
CA VAL A 277 -18.56 2.22 -16.53
C VAL A 277 -19.77 1.30 -16.35
N PRO A 278 -20.94 1.85 -16.01
CA PRO A 278 -22.16 1.05 -15.85
C PRO A 278 -22.50 0.29 -17.14
N ASN A 279 -22.98 -0.95 -16.98
CA ASN A 279 -23.46 -1.80 -18.08
C ASN A 279 -22.44 -2.16 -19.17
N ALA A 280 -21.15 -1.84 -19.00
CA ALA A 280 -20.12 -2.34 -19.91
C ALA A 280 -20.06 -3.88 -19.86
N PRO A 281 -19.71 -4.56 -20.98
CA PRO A 281 -19.49 -5.99 -20.97
C PRO A 281 -18.50 -6.40 -19.87
N GLY A 282 -18.89 -7.35 -19.02
CA GLY A 282 -18.06 -7.79 -17.89
C GLY A 282 -18.08 -6.86 -16.66
N SER A 283 -18.87 -5.78 -16.69
CA SER A 283 -19.03 -4.92 -15.52
C SER A 283 -19.69 -5.67 -14.36
N SER A 284 -19.08 -5.55 -13.18
CA SER A 284 -19.59 -6.12 -11.93
C SER A 284 -20.69 -5.27 -11.28
N GLY A 285 -20.95 -4.08 -11.83
CA GLY A 285 -21.78 -3.04 -11.23
C GLY A 285 -21.20 -2.46 -9.94
N ASN A 286 -19.90 -2.69 -9.67
CA ASN A 286 -19.22 -2.23 -8.46
C ASN A 286 -18.89 -0.75 -8.56
N PHE A 287 -19.37 0.06 -7.64
CA PHE A 287 -19.24 1.52 -7.65
C PHE A 287 -17.77 1.97 -7.54
N ALA A 288 -16.97 1.28 -6.73
CA ALA A 288 -15.54 1.51 -6.53
C ALA A 288 -14.75 1.31 -7.83
N SER A 289 -15.12 0.33 -8.66
CA SER A 289 -14.46 0.14 -9.97
C SER A 289 -14.68 1.30 -10.95
N MET A 290 -15.52 2.27 -10.60
CA MET A 290 -15.84 3.48 -11.37
C MET A 290 -15.27 4.75 -10.73
N THR A 291 -14.49 4.64 -9.64
CA THR A 291 -13.98 5.80 -8.89
C THR A 291 -13.33 6.82 -9.81
N MET A 292 -12.42 6.37 -10.66
CA MET A 292 -11.68 7.24 -11.55
C MET A 292 -12.52 7.73 -12.74
N THR A 293 -13.44 6.91 -13.23
CA THR A 293 -14.49 7.34 -14.18
C THR A 293 -15.25 8.57 -13.66
N HIS A 294 -15.64 8.57 -12.38
CA HIS A 294 -16.33 9.70 -11.75
C HIS A 294 -15.43 10.92 -11.58
N LEU A 295 -14.20 10.74 -11.07
CA LEU A 295 -13.26 11.84 -10.83
C LEU A 295 -12.89 12.58 -12.13
N MET A 296 -12.77 11.85 -13.24
CA MET A 296 -12.47 12.38 -14.57
C MET A 296 -13.70 12.96 -15.29
N ARG A 297 -14.91 12.68 -14.79
CA ARG A 297 -16.20 12.97 -15.47
C ARG A 297 -16.24 12.50 -16.92
N ARG A 298 -15.63 11.35 -17.22
CA ARG A 298 -15.62 10.78 -18.57
C ARG A 298 -17.03 10.28 -18.97
N PRO A 299 -17.30 10.04 -20.27
CA PRO A 299 -18.52 9.36 -20.68
C PRO A 299 -18.71 8.05 -19.92
N GLY A 300 -19.90 7.87 -19.35
CA GLY A 300 -20.23 6.74 -18.47
C GLY A 300 -20.18 7.07 -16.97
N ALA A 301 -19.63 8.21 -16.57
CA ALA A 301 -19.77 8.70 -15.20
C ALA A 301 -21.25 8.90 -14.84
N LEU A 302 -21.63 8.47 -13.64
CA LEU A 302 -23.01 8.55 -13.17
C LEU A 302 -23.47 10.00 -13.01
N GLN A 303 -24.69 10.28 -13.44
CA GLN A 303 -25.30 11.62 -13.29
C GLN A 303 -25.48 12.00 -11.82
N SER A 304 -25.70 11.03 -10.94
CA SER A 304 -25.79 11.22 -9.49
C SER A 304 -24.48 11.69 -8.86
N MET A 305 -23.36 11.55 -9.58
CA MET A 305 -22.03 12.02 -9.17
C MET A 305 -21.68 13.42 -9.72
N ALA A 306 -22.58 14.06 -10.46
CA ALA A 306 -22.29 15.33 -11.15
C ALA A 306 -21.89 16.49 -10.23
N ASP A 307 -22.30 16.46 -8.96
CA ASP A 307 -22.00 17.50 -7.96
C ASP A 307 -20.61 17.37 -7.32
N PHE A 308 -19.88 16.28 -7.60
CA PHE A 308 -18.52 16.07 -7.10
C PHE A 308 -17.49 16.62 -8.08
N VAL A 309 -17.34 17.94 -8.07
CA VAL A 309 -16.51 18.72 -9.01
C VAL A 309 -15.63 19.72 -8.29
N ARG A 310 -14.66 20.27 -9.03
CA ARG A 310 -13.94 21.47 -8.59
C ARG A 310 -14.86 22.69 -8.49
N PRO A 311 -14.45 23.77 -7.77
CA PRO A 311 -15.26 24.99 -7.65
C PRO A 311 -15.64 25.66 -8.97
N ASP A 312 -14.82 25.48 -10.01
CA ASP A 312 -15.04 25.97 -11.38
C ASP A 312 -15.97 25.07 -12.22
N GLY A 313 -16.44 23.94 -11.66
CA GLY A 313 -17.30 22.96 -12.33
C GLY A 313 -16.54 21.90 -13.12
N GLU A 314 -15.22 22.03 -13.23
CA GLU A 314 -14.37 21.09 -13.96
C GLU A 314 -14.19 19.75 -13.21
N PRO A 315 -13.76 18.68 -13.89
CA PRO A 315 -13.44 17.40 -13.26
C PRO A 315 -12.44 17.53 -12.10
N LEU A 316 -12.57 16.69 -11.07
CA LEU A 316 -11.66 16.67 -9.92
C LEU A 316 -10.25 16.26 -10.33
N VAL A 317 -10.13 15.37 -11.31
CA VAL A 317 -8.86 14.98 -11.89
C VAL A 317 -8.87 15.09 -13.42
N ASP A 318 -7.70 15.43 -13.94
CA ASP A 318 -7.35 15.54 -15.35
C ASP A 318 -5.87 15.13 -15.51
N PRO A 319 -5.36 14.94 -16.75
CA PRO A 319 -3.98 14.52 -16.96
C PRO A 319 -2.90 15.44 -16.37
N GLY A 320 -3.25 16.65 -15.93
CA GLY A 320 -2.35 17.63 -15.33
C GLY A 320 -2.24 17.56 -13.81
N ASN A 321 -3.11 16.82 -13.10
CA ASN A 321 -3.12 16.78 -11.63
C ASN A 321 -3.25 15.38 -11.01
N VAL A 322 -3.16 14.30 -11.77
CA VAL A 322 -3.19 12.93 -11.24
C VAL A 322 -2.03 12.08 -11.73
N VAL A 323 -1.52 11.23 -10.84
CA VAL A 323 -0.58 10.15 -11.15
C VAL A 323 -1.20 8.82 -10.74
N PHE A 324 -1.29 7.88 -11.66
CA PHE A 324 -1.56 6.47 -11.36
C PHE A 324 -0.26 5.80 -10.93
N PHE A 325 -0.26 5.17 -9.76
CA PHE A 325 0.95 4.66 -9.13
C PHE A 325 0.75 3.22 -8.68
N GLY A 326 1.41 2.26 -9.33
CA GLY A 326 1.24 0.85 -9.02
C GLY A 326 0.21 0.13 -9.90
N LEU A 327 -0.27 0.76 -10.99
CA LEU A 327 -1.24 0.18 -11.90
C LEU A 327 -0.74 -1.18 -12.41
N ASN A 328 -1.54 -2.23 -12.26
CA ASN A 328 -1.18 -3.57 -12.67
C ASN A 328 -1.62 -3.83 -14.12
N MET A 329 -0.66 -3.83 -15.05
CA MET A 329 -0.91 -4.01 -16.48
C MET A 329 -1.43 -5.42 -16.83
N ASP A 330 -1.18 -6.40 -15.96
CA ASP A 330 -1.57 -7.81 -16.17
C ASP A 330 -2.94 -8.12 -15.54
N LEU A 331 -3.57 -7.15 -14.88
CA LEU A 331 -4.88 -7.31 -14.28
C LEU A 331 -5.97 -7.28 -15.38
N ALA A 332 -6.76 -8.34 -15.48
CA ALA A 332 -7.84 -8.44 -16.46
C ALA A 332 -8.89 -7.31 -16.35
N GLY A 333 -9.07 -6.74 -15.16
CA GLY A 333 -9.94 -5.59 -14.91
C GLY A 333 -9.46 -4.30 -15.58
N ASN A 334 -8.15 -4.17 -15.84
CA ASN A 334 -7.56 -3.05 -16.57
C ASN A 334 -7.57 -3.35 -18.08
N THR A 335 -8.71 -3.09 -18.72
CA THR A 335 -8.90 -3.47 -20.13
C THR A 335 -7.98 -2.69 -21.06
N ARG A 336 -7.71 -3.24 -22.25
CA ARG A 336 -6.88 -2.56 -23.27
C ARG A 336 -7.42 -1.17 -23.62
N GLU A 337 -8.74 -1.00 -23.64
CA GLU A 337 -9.40 0.26 -23.93
C GLU A 337 -9.17 1.29 -22.81
N GLN A 338 -9.19 0.86 -21.55
CA GLN A 338 -8.89 1.73 -20.40
C GLN A 338 -7.42 2.13 -20.39
N LEU A 339 -6.51 1.19 -20.64
CA LEU A 339 -5.09 1.46 -20.74
C LEU A 339 -4.77 2.38 -21.93
N GLY A 340 -5.40 2.14 -23.07
CA GLY A 340 -5.32 3.01 -24.26
C GLY A 340 -5.81 4.42 -23.96
N LEU A 341 -6.94 4.57 -23.26
CA LEU A 341 -7.43 5.89 -22.82
C LEU A 341 -6.40 6.63 -21.98
N LEU A 342 -5.79 5.96 -20.99
CA LEU A 342 -4.79 6.59 -20.13
C LEU A 342 -3.59 7.08 -20.95
N PHE A 343 -3.11 6.24 -21.87
CA PHE A 343 -1.99 6.56 -22.76
C PHE A 343 -2.33 7.71 -23.71
N ASP A 344 -3.42 7.59 -24.47
CA ASP A 344 -3.83 8.55 -25.50
C ASP A 344 -4.20 9.92 -24.91
N SER A 345 -4.70 9.94 -23.67
CA SER A 345 -5.05 11.18 -22.96
C SER A 345 -3.87 11.78 -22.17
N GLY A 346 -2.69 11.15 -22.22
CA GLY A 346 -1.47 11.66 -21.59
C GLY A 346 -1.43 11.57 -20.07
N TYR A 347 -2.15 10.61 -19.47
CA TYR A 347 -2.07 10.39 -18.02
C TYR A 347 -0.70 9.83 -17.62
N ARG A 348 -0.20 10.29 -16.48
CA ARG A 348 1.04 9.77 -15.91
C ARG A 348 0.76 8.46 -15.17
N VAL A 349 1.39 7.38 -15.64
CA VAL A 349 1.23 6.04 -15.08
C VAL A 349 2.59 5.45 -14.69
N PHE A 350 2.67 4.91 -13.49
CA PHE A 350 3.75 4.02 -13.04
C PHE A 350 3.17 2.65 -12.76
N THR A 351 3.70 1.61 -13.41
CA THR A 351 3.17 0.25 -13.28
C THR A 351 3.62 -0.41 -11.98
N SER A 352 2.85 -1.36 -11.47
CA SER A 352 3.23 -2.22 -10.32
C SER A 352 4.64 -2.79 -10.48
N SER A 353 4.97 -3.33 -11.65
CA SER A 353 6.31 -3.86 -11.97
C SER A 353 7.43 -2.82 -11.86
N SER A 354 7.17 -1.57 -12.26
CA SER A 354 8.14 -0.48 -12.12
C SER A 354 8.33 -0.07 -10.65
N ILE A 355 7.26 -0.15 -9.84
CA ILE A 355 7.32 0.12 -8.39
C ILE A 355 8.08 -1.00 -7.69
N ALA A 356 7.82 -2.27 -8.03
CA ALA A 356 8.53 -3.41 -7.46
C ALA A 356 10.05 -3.32 -7.70
N ALA A 357 10.45 -2.85 -8.89
CA ALA A 357 11.86 -2.71 -9.25
C ALA A 357 12.56 -1.53 -8.54
N ASP A 358 11.90 -0.38 -8.39
CA ASP A 358 12.48 0.82 -7.80
C ASP A 358 11.41 1.69 -7.10
N PRO A 359 10.93 1.28 -5.92
CA PRO A 359 9.80 1.94 -5.27
C PRO A 359 10.12 3.39 -4.87
N GLY A 360 11.35 3.64 -4.41
CA GLY A 360 11.79 4.96 -3.99
C GLY A 360 12.05 5.92 -5.16
N GLY A 361 12.63 5.43 -6.25
CA GLY A 361 12.84 6.25 -7.45
C GLY A 361 11.53 6.65 -8.12
N ARG A 362 10.61 5.69 -8.30
CA ARG A 362 9.29 5.98 -8.87
C ARG A 362 8.48 6.93 -8.00
N ALA A 363 8.52 6.76 -6.68
CA ALA A 363 7.87 7.70 -5.75
C ALA A 363 8.41 9.13 -5.88
N ARG A 364 9.73 9.31 -5.98
CA ARG A 364 10.33 10.64 -6.18
C ARG A 364 9.92 11.26 -7.51
N GLU A 365 9.88 10.48 -8.59
CA GLU A 365 9.45 10.95 -9.91
C GLU A 365 7.98 11.37 -9.92
N ALA A 366 7.10 10.58 -9.31
CA ALA A 366 5.68 10.90 -9.18
C ALA A 366 5.46 12.19 -8.38
N LEU A 367 6.15 12.32 -7.25
CA LEU A 367 6.04 13.48 -6.37
C LEU A 367 6.57 14.74 -7.07
N ALA A 368 7.76 14.69 -7.68
CA ALA A 368 8.34 15.83 -8.39
C ALA A 368 7.41 16.31 -9.52
N TRP A 369 6.85 15.38 -10.29
CA TRP A 369 5.95 15.72 -11.40
C TRP A 369 4.68 16.44 -10.92
N LEU A 370 4.10 16.03 -9.79
CA LEU A 370 2.93 16.73 -9.22
C LEU A 370 3.30 18.03 -8.51
N GLU A 371 4.41 18.06 -7.78
CA GLU A 371 4.83 19.27 -7.04
C GLU A 371 5.12 20.46 -7.98
N GLU A 372 5.45 20.22 -9.24
CA GLU A 372 5.57 21.27 -10.26
C GLU A 372 4.22 21.80 -10.78
N ARG A 373 3.11 21.09 -10.54
CA ARG A 373 1.82 21.31 -11.23
C ARG A 373 0.66 21.69 -10.31
N VAL A 374 0.73 21.27 -9.05
CA VAL A 374 -0.34 21.47 -8.08
C VAL A 374 0.18 22.14 -6.82
N ASP A 375 -0.72 22.66 -5.99
CA ASP A 375 -0.38 23.34 -4.74
C ASP A 375 -0.50 22.41 -3.52
N VAL A 376 -1.38 21.41 -3.63
CA VAL A 376 -1.70 20.47 -2.56
C VAL A 376 -1.85 19.07 -3.16
N ILE A 377 -1.30 18.05 -2.51
CA ILE A 377 -1.37 16.66 -2.95
C ILE A 377 -2.07 15.81 -1.90
N LEU A 378 -3.04 15.01 -2.34
CA LEU A 378 -3.57 13.87 -1.60
C LEU A 378 -2.89 12.60 -2.10
N VAL A 379 -2.35 11.80 -1.19
CA VAL A 379 -1.94 10.42 -1.49
C VAL A 379 -3.11 9.50 -1.15
N HIS A 380 -3.63 8.79 -2.13
CA HIS A 380 -4.55 7.68 -1.92
C HIS A 380 -3.76 6.37 -1.93
N TYR A 381 -3.94 5.55 -0.91
CA TYR A 381 -3.25 4.28 -0.73
C TYR A 381 -4.24 3.13 -0.56
N ASP A 382 -4.50 2.45 -1.67
CA ASP A 382 -5.22 1.19 -1.72
C ASP A 382 -4.26 0.04 -1.36
N VAL A 383 -4.59 -0.74 -0.32
CA VAL A 383 -3.76 -1.89 0.08
C VAL A 383 -3.82 -3.06 -0.91
N GLY A 384 -4.77 -3.07 -1.84
CA GLY A 384 -4.83 -3.96 -3.00
C GLY A 384 -3.69 -3.75 -4.01
N SER A 385 -2.96 -2.64 -3.91
CA SER A 385 -1.71 -2.42 -4.66
C SER A 385 -0.54 -3.32 -4.19
N ILE A 386 -0.63 -3.87 -2.97
CA ILE A 386 0.35 -4.81 -2.43
C ILE A 386 0.06 -6.21 -2.99
N ASP A 387 1.11 -6.99 -3.24
CA ASP A 387 0.99 -8.36 -3.72
C ASP A 387 0.24 -9.23 -2.71
N GLY A 388 -0.99 -9.58 -3.08
CA GLY A 388 -1.92 -10.39 -2.30
C GLY A 388 -1.47 -11.84 -2.10
N GLY A 389 -0.49 -12.33 -2.88
CA GLY A 389 0.15 -13.61 -2.61
C GLY A 389 0.95 -13.61 -1.31
N SER A 390 1.42 -12.43 -0.87
CA SER A 390 2.19 -12.26 0.36
C SER A 390 1.45 -11.46 1.46
N PHE A 391 0.51 -10.61 1.08
CA PHE A 391 -0.17 -9.68 1.99
C PHE A 391 -1.66 -9.52 1.60
N PRO A 392 -2.51 -10.55 1.80
CA PRO A 392 -3.90 -10.59 1.34
C PRO A 392 -4.87 -9.75 2.22
N LEU A 393 -4.53 -8.49 2.51
CA LEU A 393 -5.33 -7.63 3.38
C LEU A 393 -6.55 -7.01 2.68
N ALA A 394 -6.53 -6.93 1.34
CA ALA A 394 -7.64 -6.39 0.54
C ALA A 394 -8.73 -7.45 0.26
N ASN A 395 -9.94 -6.98 -0.06
CA ASN A 395 -11.04 -7.85 -0.51
C ASN A 395 -10.77 -8.51 -1.86
N VAL A 396 -10.07 -7.81 -2.75
CA VAL A 396 -9.71 -8.28 -4.08
C VAL A 396 -8.18 -8.34 -4.14
N PRO A 397 -7.56 -9.42 -3.63
CA PRO A 397 -6.11 -9.55 -3.66
C PRO A 397 -5.60 -9.68 -5.10
N GLN A 398 -4.49 -9.00 -5.40
CA GLN A 398 -3.89 -8.98 -6.73
C GLN A 398 -2.43 -9.45 -6.69
N PHE A 399 -1.96 -10.10 -7.75
CA PHE A 399 -0.55 -10.49 -7.89
C PHE A 399 0.24 -9.36 -8.55
N THR A 400 0.55 -8.31 -7.79
CA THR A 400 1.17 -7.09 -8.30
C THR A 400 2.70 -7.19 -8.39
N GLY A 401 3.31 -8.16 -7.71
CA GLY A 401 4.75 -8.23 -7.51
C GLY A 401 5.33 -7.18 -6.54
N VAL A 402 4.49 -6.28 -6.01
CA VAL A 402 4.91 -5.24 -5.05
C VAL A 402 4.73 -5.77 -3.64
N GLY A 403 5.83 -6.15 -2.99
CA GLY A 403 5.77 -6.56 -1.58
C GLY A 403 5.43 -5.41 -0.64
N ILE A 404 5.01 -5.74 0.58
CA ILE A 404 4.67 -4.73 1.61
C ILE A 404 5.85 -3.78 1.91
N GLU A 405 7.09 -4.27 1.87
CA GLU A 405 8.27 -3.42 2.14
C GLU A 405 8.54 -2.46 0.98
N GLU A 406 8.37 -2.88 -0.26
CA GLU A 406 8.44 -2.01 -1.44
C GLU A 406 7.36 -0.93 -1.36
N SER A 407 6.13 -1.33 -1.07
CA SER A 407 4.99 -0.41 -0.96
C SER A 407 5.20 0.63 0.14
N LEU A 408 5.59 0.21 1.35
CA LEU A 408 5.85 1.14 2.46
C LEU A 408 7.06 2.05 2.20
N ARG A 409 8.09 1.58 1.47
CA ARG A 409 9.20 2.43 1.02
C ARG A 409 8.73 3.52 0.06
N ALA A 410 7.86 3.19 -0.90
CA ALA A 410 7.26 4.19 -1.79
C ALA A 410 6.39 5.17 -1.00
N LEU A 411 5.50 4.68 -0.14
CA LEU A 411 4.60 5.49 0.69
C LEU A 411 5.38 6.49 1.57
N LYS A 412 6.47 6.04 2.21
CA LYS A 412 7.35 6.90 3.01
C LYS A 412 7.91 8.07 2.21
N MET A 413 8.36 7.82 0.98
CA MET A 413 8.85 8.88 0.10
C MET A 413 7.73 9.85 -0.28
N LEU A 414 6.56 9.33 -0.66
CA LEU A 414 5.42 10.15 -1.07
C LEU A 414 4.92 11.04 0.07
N VAL A 415 4.66 10.49 1.25
CA VAL A 415 4.15 11.23 2.42
C VAL A 415 5.12 12.30 2.94
N SER A 416 6.42 12.15 2.64
CA SER A 416 7.44 13.16 2.97
C SER A 416 7.40 14.40 2.05
N GLY A 417 6.59 14.38 0.99
CA GLY A 417 6.47 15.48 0.05
C GLY A 417 5.95 16.78 0.67
N SER A 418 6.50 17.89 0.21
CA SER A 418 6.29 19.22 0.78
C SER A 418 4.87 19.72 0.57
N LYS A 419 4.27 19.39 -0.58
CA LYS A 419 2.88 19.73 -0.93
C LYS A 419 1.88 18.64 -0.54
N VAL A 420 2.33 17.50 -0.02
CA VAL A 420 1.41 16.45 0.44
C VAL A 420 0.74 16.91 1.73
N ALA A 421 -0.59 17.02 1.71
CA ALA A 421 -1.38 17.51 2.84
C ALA A 421 -2.41 16.47 3.33
N GLY A 422 -2.50 15.32 2.66
CA GLY A 422 -3.34 14.23 3.11
C GLY A 422 -2.86 12.87 2.65
N LEU A 423 -3.24 11.86 3.42
CA LEU A 423 -3.11 10.45 3.11
C LEU A 423 -4.46 9.79 3.36
N MET A 424 -5.02 9.12 2.36
CA MET A 424 -6.12 8.18 2.51
C MET A 424 -5.58 6.76 2.49
N VAL A 425 -5.91 5.95 3.49
CA VAL A 425 -5.66 4.50 3.49
C VAL A 425 -7.00 3.82 3.24
N ALA A 426 -7.07 3.01 2.19
CA ALA A 426 -8.31 2.41 1.69
C ALA A 426 -8.19 0.88 1.57
N GLU A 427 -9.33 0.22 1.37
CA GLU A 427 -9.46 -1.20 1.04
C GLU A 427 -8.90 -2.22 2.05
N VAL A 428 -8.50 -1.76 3.23
CA VAL A 428 -8.12 -2.65 4.34
C VAL A 428 -9.34 -3.46 4.77
N ASN A 429 -9.26 -4.79 4.72
CA ASN A 429 -10.21 -5.67 5.37
C ASN A 429 -9.55 -6.43 6.54
N PRO A 430 -9.76 -5.98 7.79
CA PRO A 430 -9.22 -6.68 8.96
C PRO A 430 -9.70 -8.12 9.13
N ASP A 431 -10.83 -8.49 8.51
CA ASP A 431 -11.38 -9.85 8.61
C ASP A 431 -10.48 -10.88 7.88
N HIS A 432 -9.57 -10.41 7.02
CA HIS A 432 -8.54 -11.24 6.36
C HIS A 432 -7.27 -11.43 7.20
N ASP A 433 -7.17 -10.78 8.37
CA ASP A 433 -5.98 -10.77 9.20
C ASP A 433 -6.29 -11.26 10.63
N PRO A 434 -6.64 -12.55 10.80
CA PRO A 434 -6.91 -13.11 12.12
C PRO A 434 -5.64 -13.03 12.98
N GLY A 435 -5.63 -12.11 13.95
CA GLY A 435 -4.47 -11.80 14.80
C GLY A 435 -3.84 -10.43 14.56
N LEU A 436 -4.29 -9.70 13.53
CA LEU A 436 -3.91 -8.32 13.23
C LEU A 436 -2.42 -8.11 12.93
N GLY A 437 -1.72 -9.15 12.44
CA GLY A 437 -0.29 -9.07 12.15
C GLY A 437 0.02 -8.20 10.93
N MET A 438 -0.76 -8.35 9.86
CA MET A 438 -0.64 -7.52 8.65
C MET A 438 -1.05 -6.07 8.93
N THR A 439 -2.16 -5.90 9.63
CA THR A 439 -2.68 -4.62 10.09
C THR A 439 -1.67 -3.89 10.97
N GLY A 440 -1.05 -4.58 11.93
CA GLY A 440 0.00 -4.02 12.77
C GLY A 440 1.20 -3.54 11.95
N LYS A 441 1.66 -4.38 11.00
CA LYS A 441 2.75 -4.01 10.09
C LYS A 441 2.42 -2.78 9.22
N LEU A 442 1.17 -2.68 8.74
CA LEU A 442 0.69 -1.52 8.01
C LEU A 442 0.71 -0.26 8.89
N VAL A 443 0.24 -0.35 10.13
CA VAL A 443 0.26 0.77 11.09
C VAL A 443 1.69 1.21 11.39
N GLU A 444 2.60 0.28 11.68
CA GLU A 444 4.02 0.57 11.89
C GLU A 444 4.63 1.30 10.68
N GLY A 445 4.36 0.79 9.47
CA GLY A 445 4.81 1.39 8.22
C GLY A 445 4.28 2.81 7.99
N ILE A 446 3.00 3.05 8.29
CA ILE A 446 2.41 4.40 8.20
C ILE A 446 3.08 5.32 9.22
N VAL A 447 3.20 4.91 10.48
CA VAL A 447 3.87 5.73 11.52
C VAL A 447 5.32 6.04 11.12
N ASP A 448 6.03 5.09 10.54
CA ASP A 448 7.39 5.26 10.02
C ASP A 448 7.47 6.20 8.81
N ALA A 449 6.46 6.20 7.94
CA ALA A 449 6.34 7.19 6.87
C ALA A 449 6.23 8.61 7.44
N PHE A 450 5.42 8.80 8.49
CA PHE A 450 5.30 10.09 9.17
C PHE A 450 6.56 10.49 9.96
N LYS A 451 7.40 9.56 10.42
CA LYS A 451 8.69 9.92 11.06
C LYS A 451 9.59 10.72 10.13
N ALA A 452 9.57 10.39 8.84
CA ALA A 452 10.38 11.06 7.81
C ALA A 452 9.80 12.39 7.35
N ARG A 453 8.54 12.69 7.70
CA ARG A 453 7.92 13.98 7.38
C ARG A 453 8.42 15.05 8.35
N THR A 454 9.20 15.99 7.83
CA THR A 454 9.51 17.25 8.52
C THR A 454 8.44 18.26 8.10
N GLY A 455 7.53 18.61 9.03
CA GLY A 455 6.25 19.26 8.73
C GLY A 455 6.27 20.37 7.69
N THR A 456 5.20 20.45 6.89
CA THR A 456 4.98 21.51 5.90
C THR A 456 3.49 21.63 5.55
N LEU A 457 2.93 22.79 5.87
CA LEU A 457 2.34 23.71 4.91
C LEU A 457 2.65 25.11 5.46
N GLY A 458 3.55 25.83 4.79
CA GLY A 458 4.05 27.17 5.14
C GLY A 458 3.04 28.24 4.81
#